data_AF-A0A9K3JR17-F1
#
_entry.id   AF-A0A9K3JR17-F1
#
_cell.length_a   1.000
_cell.length_b   1.000
_cell.length_c   1.000
_cell.angle_alpha   90.00
_cell.angle_beta   90.00
_cell.angle_gamma   90.00
#
_symmetry.space_group_name_H-M   'P 1'
#
loop_
_entity.id
_entity.type
_entity.pdbx_description
1 polymer ?
#
loop_
_entity_poly.entity_id
_entity_poly.type
_entity_poly.pdbx_seq_one_letter_code
_entity_poly.pdbx_strand_id
1 'polypeptide(L)'
;MKLENQATCMFSTVELVVLYCRIATATWCVVRSEASREVLQAALDYACGTRADCGSLQLFGLCFLPNTIYAHASYAFNRYYMR
;
A
#
# COMPACT_ATOMS: atom_id res chain seq x y z
N MET A 1 9.82 7.54 -9.46
CA MET A 1 8.51 7.95 -8.94
C MET A 1 8.49 7.63 -7.44
N LYS A 2 8.16 8.58 -6.56
CA LYS A 2 8.16 8.35 -5.10
C LYS A 2 6.72 8.18 -4.61
N LEU A 3 6.40 6.96 -4.15
CA LEU A 3 5.10 6.57 -3.58
C LEU A 3 4.74 7.36 -2.31
N GLU A 4 5.73 8.04 -1.71
CA GLU A 4 5.65 8.79 -0.46
C GLU A 4 4.55 9.87 -0.46
N ASN A 5 4.19 10.43 -1.61
CA ASN A 5 3.15 11.46 -1.73
C ASN A 5 1.77 10.91 -2.11
N GLN A 6 1.64 9.60 -2.36
CA GLN A 6 0.45 8.95 -2.89
C GLN A 6 -0.16 7.94 -1.91
N ALA A 7 0.53 7.64 -0.81
CA ALA A 7 0.10 6.72 0.23
C ALA A 7 0.08 7.42 1.60
N THR A 8 -0.94 7.13 2.41
CA THR A 8 -0.98 7.45 3.84
C THR A 8 -0.61 6.20 4.61
N CYS A 9 0.54 6.24 5.27
CA CYS A 9 1.00 5.17 6.14
C CYS A 9 0.64 5.49 7.60
N MET A 10 -0.19 4.66 8.20
CA MET A 10 -0.48 4.75 9.62
C MET A 10 0.67 4.08 10.37
N PHE A 11 1.54 4.91 10.94
CA PHE A 11 2.42 4.48 12.02
C PHE A 11 1.53 4.30 13.25
N SER A 12 1.63 3.18 13.94
CA SER A 12 0.85 2.96 15.16
C SER A 12 1.33 3.95 16.23
N THR A 13 0.75 5.14 16.29
CA THR A 13 1.15 6.25 17.19
C THR A 13 0.66 6.00 18.61
N VAL A 14 1.06 4.88 19.20
CA VAL A 14 1.02 4.74 20.66
C VAL A 14 2.31 5.35 21.19
N GLU A 15 2.39 6.68 21.22
CA GLU A 15 3.36 7.39 22.05
C GLU A 15 3.03 7.09 23.52
N LEU A 16 3.51 5.96 24.05
CA LEU A 16 3.81 5.69 25.49
C LEU A 16 4.18 4.24 25.83
N VAL A 17 4.10 3.25 24.92
CA VAL A 17 4.35 1.82 25.25
C VAL A 17 5.70 1.30 24.71
N VAL A 18 6.73 2.15 24.69
CA VAL A 18 8.06 1.86 24.10
C VAL A 18 9.05 1.32 25.14
N LEU A 19 8.72 0.27 25.89
CA LEU A 19 9.77 -0.38 26.70
C LEU A 19 9.76 -1.91 26.76
N TYR A 20 8.66 -2.61 26.44
CA TYR A 20 8.60 -4.06 26.71
C TYR A 20 8.09 -4.99 25.61
N CYS A 21 7.88 -4.54 24.36
CA CYS A 21 7.66 -5.50 23.28
C CYS A 21 8.29 -5.01 21.99
N ARG A 22 9.12 -5.87 21.37
CA ARG A 22 9.44 -5.80 19.94
C ARG A 22 8.14 -5.97 19.16
N ILE A 23 7.31 -4.94 19.13
CA ILE A 23 6.20 -4.88 18.21
C ILE A 23 6.86 -4.72 16.85
N ALA A 24 6.75 -5.75 16.00
CA ALA A 24 6.93 -5.56 14.58
C ALA A 24 5.90 -4.50 14.19
N THR A 25 6.33 -3.24 14.07
CA THR A 25 5.45 -2.14 13.68
C THR A 25 5.11 -2.34 12.22
N ALA A 26 4.17 -3.24 11.96
CA ALA A 26 3.58 -3.43 10.65
C ALA A 26 2.95 -2.07 10.28
N THR A 27 3.66 -1.33 9.45
CA THR A 27 3.22 -0.03 8.98
C THR A 27 2.19 -0.32 7.89
N TRP A 28 0.94 0.06 8.14
CA TRP A 28 -0.13 -0.14 7.17
C TRP A 28 -0.24 1.11 6.30
N CYS A 29 -0.22 0.92 4.98
CA CYS A 29 -0.26 2.02 4.01
C CYS A 29 -1.44 1.86 3.06
N VAL A 30 -2.23 2.93 2.91
CA VAL A 30 -3.36 3.01 1.97
C VAL A 30 -3.16 4.15 0.99
N VAL A 31 -3.82 4.10 -0.17
CA VAL A 31 -3.79 5.19 -1.14
C VAL A 31 -4.43 6.46 -0.56
N ARG A 32 -3.88 7.64 -0.91
CA ARG A 32 -4.50 8.94 -0.63
C ARG A 32 -5.72 9.18 -1.53
N SER A 33 -6.80 9.66 -0.93
CA SER A 33 -8.04 10.02 -1.63
C SER A 33 -7.87 11.12 -2.68
N GLU A 34 -6.88 12.01 -2.50
CA GLU A 34 -6.67 13.16 -3.37
C GLU A 34 -5.86 12.83 -4.64
N ALA A 35 -5.33 11.60 -4.76
CA ALA A 35 -4.53 11.22 -5.91
C ALA A 35 -5.41 11.02 -7.16
N SER A 36 -4.98 11.58 -8.29
CA SER A 36 -5.66 11.38 -9.57
C SER A 36 -5.48 9.94 -10.07
N ARG A 37 -6.40 9.48 -10.92
CA ARG A 37 -6.36 8.11 -11.47
C ARG A 37 -5.07 7.82 -12.23
N GLU A 38 -4.58 8.77 -13.01
CA GLU A 38 -3.38 8.64 -13.85
C GLU A 38 -2.14 8.48 -12.97
N VAL A 39 -2.08 9.29 -11.92
CA VAL A 39 -1.05 9.30 -10.90
C VAL A 39 -1.07 7.99 -10.11
N LEU A 40 -2.25 7.42 -9.84
CA LEU A 40 -2.40 6.11 -9.18
C LEU A 40 -2.03 4.93 -10.07
N GLN A 41 -2.35 4.98 -11.37
CA GLN A 41 -1.98 3.91 -12.29
C GLN A 41 -0.46 3.80 -12.41
N ALA A 42 0.23 4.91 -12.65
CA ALA A 42 1.69 4.94 -12.71
C ALA A 42 2.32 4.44 -11.39
N ALA A 43 1.67 4.70 -10.27
CA ALA A 43 2.14 4.29 -8.95
C ALA A 43 1.97 2.80 -8.69
N LEU A 44 0.81 2.25 -9.11
CA LEU A 44 0.53 0.83 -9.07
C LEU A 44 1.56 0.07 -9.91
N ASP A 45 1.78 0.51 -11.15
CA ASP A 45 2.74 -0.11 -12.07
C ASP A 45 4.16 -0.10 -11.48
N TYR A 46 4.56 1.02 -10.87
CA TYR A 46 5.83 1.14 -10.17
C TYR A 46 5.94 0.20 -8.95
N ALA A 47 4.90 0.13 -8.11
CA ALA A 47 4.90 -0.73 -6.93
C ALA A 47 5.03 -2.22 -7.32
N CYS A 48 4.27 -2.65 -8.33
CA CYS A 48 4.28 -4.02 -8.84
C CYS A 48 5.59 -4.40 -9.54
N GLY A 49 6.22 -3.45 -10.24
CA GLY A 49 7.50 -3.69 -10.94
C GLY A 49 8.73 -3.74 -10.03
N THR A 50 8.61 -3.30 -8.77
CA THR A 50 9.75 -3.17 -7.86
C THR A 50 9.73 -4.18 -6.72
N ARG A 51 8.72 -4.12 -5.85
CA ARG A 51 8.73 -4.86 -4.57
C ARG A 51 7.37 -5.42 -4.14
N ALA A 52 6.27 -4.88 -4.65
CA ALA A 52 4.94 -5.39 -4.33
C ALA A 52 4.62 -6.63 -5.18
N ASP A 53 4.13 -7.68 -4.53
CA ASP A 53 3.62 -8.87 -5.21
C ASP A 53 2.16 -8.64 -5.64
N CYS A 54 1.99 -8.26 -6.91
CA CYS A 54 0.70 -7.95 -7.51
C CYS A 54 0.03 -9.14 -8.20
N GLY A 55 0.52 -10.37 -8.03
CA GLY A 55 -0.10 -11.56 -8.63
C GLY A 55 -1.58 -11.72 -8.22
N SER A 56 -1.90 -11.37 -6.97
CA SER A 56 -3.26 -11.42 -6.43
C SER A 56 -4.23 -10.39 -7.03
N LEU A 57 -3.72 -9.39 -7.77
CA LEU A 57 -4.52 -8.35 -8.44
C LEU A 57 -4.87 -8.68 -9.89
N GLN A 58 -4.35 -9.79 -10.44
CA GLN A 58 -4.67 -10.20 -11.80
C GLN A 58 -6.13 -10.70 -11.91
N LEU A 59 -6.62 -10.84 -13.13
CA LEU A 59 -7.92 -11.49 -13.38
C LEU A 59 -7.93 -12.88 -12.70
N PHE A 60 -9.01 -13.19 -11.96
CA PHE A 60 -9.13 -14.38 -11.10
C PHE A 60 -8.21 -14.43 -9.86
N GLY A 61 -7.48 -13.36 -9.58
CA GLY A 61 -6.71 -13.22 -8.34
C GLY A 61 -7.59 -13.03 -7.11
N LEU A 62 -7.09 -13.47 -5.95
CA LEU A 62 -7.80 -13.41 -4.67
C LEU A 62 -8.18 -11.97 -4.24
N CYS A 63 -7.46 -10.97 -4.72
CA CYS A 63 -7.67 -9.55 -4.41
C CYS A 63 -8.05 -8.73 -5.64
N PHE A 64 -8.61 -9.36 -6.69
CA PHE A 64 -9.04 -8.66 -7.90
C PHE A 64 -10.27 -7.77 -7.67
N LEU A 65 -11.21 -8.19 -6.83
CA LEU A 65 -12.43 -7.43 -6.53
C LEU A 65 -12.29 -6.64 -5.21
N PRO A 66 -12.76 -5.39 -5.17
CA PRO A 66 -13.40 -4.65 -6.26
C PRO A 66 -12.40 -4.20 -7.34
N ASN A 67 -12.76 -4.33 -8.62
CA ASN A 67 -11.92 -3.97 -9.75
C ASN A 67 -11.88 -2.44 -9.93
N THR A 68 -11.19 -1.78 -9.02
CA THR A 68 -10.99 -0.33 -9.02
C THR A 68 -9.52 -0.02 -8.82
N ILE A 69 -9.05 1.04 -9.48
CA ILE A 69 -7.65 1.45 -9.36
C ILE A 69 -7.27 1.79 -7.92
N TYR A 70 -8.19 2.38 -7.15
CA TYR A 70 -7.96 2.72 -5.74
C TYR A 70 -7.76 1.48 -4.88
N ALA A 71 -8.56 0.42 -5.08
CA ALA A 71 -8.42 -0.82 -4.33
C ALA A 71 -7.13 -1.57 -4.68
N HIS A 72 -6.83 -1.68 -5.98
CA HIS A 72 -5.60 -2.32 -6.47
C HIS A 72 -4.35 -1.58 -6.02
N ALA A 73 -4.32 -0.24 -6.16
CA ALA A 73 -3.21 0.57 -5.69
C ALA A 73 -3.06 0.54 -4.16
N SER A 74 -4.15 0.53 -3.39
CA SER A 74 -4.09 0.40 -1.92
C SER A 74 -3.47 -0.93 -1.49
N TYR A 75 -3.85 -2.03 -2.16
CA TYR A 75 -3.25 -3.33 -1.90
C TYR A 75 -1.76 -3.35 -2.24
N ALA A 76 -1.39 -2.87 -3.43
CA ALA A 76 0.00 -2.85 -3.89
C ALA A 76 0.90 -1.99 -2.97
N PHE A 77 0.42 -0.82 -2.55
CA PHE A 77 1.17 0.07 -1.66
C PHE A 77 1.37 -0.55 -0.28
N ASN A 78 0.30 -1.14 0.27
CA ASN A 78 0.42 -1.84 1.54
C ASN A 78 1.49 -2.95 1.47
N ARG A 79 1.48 -3.75 0.39
CA ARG A 79 2.49 -4.80 0.16
C ARG A 79 3.90 -4.25 -0.06
N TYR A 80 4.04 -3.08 -0.69
CA TYR A 80 5.33 -2.41 -0.90
C TYR A 80 5.99 -1.99 0.42
N TYR A 81 5.21 -1.48 1.39
CA TYR A 81 5.70 -0.96 2.67
C TYR A 81 5.73 -1.99 3.82
N MET A 82 4.92 -3.05 3.76
CA MET A 82 4.88 -4.10 4.80
C MET A 82 5.99 -5.15 4.71
N ARG A 83 6.92 -5.04 3.77
CA ARG A 83 7.99 -6.02 3.55
C ARG A 83 9.38 -5.48 3.79
#